data_AF-A0A4P7WDE5-F1
#
_entry.id   AF-A0A4P7WDE5-F1
#
_cell.length_a   1.000
_cell.length_b   1.000
_cell.length_c   1.000
_cell.angle_alpha   90.00
_cell.angle_beta   90.00
_cell.angle_gamma   90.00
#
_symmetry.space_group_name_H-M   'P 1'
#
loop_
_entity.id
_entity.type
_entity.pdbx_description
1 polymer ?
#
loop_
_entity_poly.entity_id
_entity_poly.type
_entity_poly.pdbx_seq_one_letter_code
_entity_poly.pdbx_strand_id
1 'polypeptide(L)'
;MSKVPPPPINENLTFGIDLGIASCGWAVIERKGRETPKILGSGSWCFNTPEEDKTRTPLNQNRREKRLLRRVIRRRRQRMQKIRSLFDESGLLQFLNGKKNLSIEIF
;
A
#
# COMPACT_ATOMS: atom_id res chain seq x y z
N MET A 1 -7.97 0.79 -37.11
CA MET A 1 -7.10 1.98 -36.99
C MET A 1 -5.65 1.52 -37.15
N SER A 2 -4.97 1.93 -38.22
CA SER A 2 -3.55 1.65 -38.40
C SER A 2 -2.73 2.44 -37.36
N LYS A 3 -1.77 1.79 -36.71
CA LYS A 3 -0.86 2.46 -35.78
C LYS A 3 0.14 3.30 -36.57
N VAL A 4 0.14 4.61 -36.36
CA VAL A 4 1.18 5.51 -36.90
C VAL A 4 2.51 5.13 -36.23
N PRO A 5 3.61 4.98 -37.00
CA PRO A 5 4.91 4.68 -36.42
C PRO A 5 5.37 5.84 -35.50
N PRO A 6 6.07 5.55 -34.40
CA PRO A 6 6.59 6.60 -33.54
C PRO A 6 7.58 7.48 -34.31
N PRO A 7 7.66 8.77 -33.97
CA PRO A 7 8.66 9.66 -34.57
C PRO A 7 10.08 9.14 -34.31
N PRO A 8 11.06 9.47 -35.17
CA PRO A 8 12.44 9.08 -34.96
C PRO A 8 12.98 9.66 -33.65
N ILE A 9 13.81 8.87 -32.96
CA ILE A 9 14.46 9.28 -31.72
C ILE A 9 15.51 10.34 -32.05
N ASN A 10 15.48 11.48 -31.35
CA ASN A 10 16.50 12.51 -31.45
C ASN A 10 17.54 12.35 -30.33
N GLU A 11 18.72 11.82 -30.67
CA GLU A 11 19.81 11.56 -29.73
C GLU A 11 20.50 12.83 -29.21
N ASN A 12 20.23 13.99 -29.81
CA ASN A 12 20.76 15.27 -29.35
C ASN A 12 20.02 15.82 -28.12
N LEU A 13 18.88 15.22 -27.74
CA LEU A 13 18.08 15.66 -26.61
C LEU A 13 18.51 14.95 -25.33
N THR A 14 18.83 15.73 -24.29
CA THR A 14 19.00 15.23 -22.93
C THR A 14 17.85 15.74 -22.06
N PHE A 15 17.25 14.83 -21.29
CA PHE A 15 16.22 15.14 -20.30
C PHE A 15 16.84 15.10 -18.91
N GLY A 16 16.92 16.26 -18.25
CA GLY A 16 17.27 16.36 -16.84
C GLY A 16 16.01 16.30 -15.98
N ILE A 17 16.01 15.44 -14.97
CA ILE A 17 14.91 15.28 -14.02
C ILE A 17 15.48 15.39 -12.60
N ASP A 18 14.93 16.29 -11.79
CA ASP A 18 15.28 16.51 -10.39
C ASP A 18 14.06 16.18 -9.51
N LEU A 19 14.14 15.09 -8.76
CA LEU A 19 13.01 14.55 -7.99
C LEU A 19 13.15 14.92 -6.51
N GLY A 20 12.23 15.76 -6.04
CA GLY A 20 11.98 16.01 -4.63
C GLY A 20 10.80 15.19 -4.11
N ILE A 21 10.58 15.22 -2.78
CA ILE A 21 9.46 14.51 -2.14
C ILE A 21 8.07 15.05 -2.57
N ALA A 22 8.01 16.32 -2.97
CA ALA A 22 6.80 17.04 -3.38
C ALA A 22 7.01 17.85 -4.67
N SER A 23 8.09 17.57 -5.41
CA SER A 23 8.43 18.33 -6.61
C SER A 23 9.15 17.48 -7.64
N CYS A 24 9.01 17.87 -8.91
CA CYS A 24 9.75 17.33 -10.04
C CYS A 24 10.21 18.51 -10.91
N GLY A 25 11.48 18.87 -10.76
CA GLY A 25 12.16 19.77 -11.70
C GLY A 25 12.46 19.03 -12.99
N TRP A 26 12.26 19.68 -14.13
CA TRP A 26 12.62 19.10 -15.43
C TRP A 26 13.28 20.13 -16.34
N ALA A 27 14.18 19.65 -17.18
CA ALA A 27 14.78 20.44 -18.25
C ALA A 27 15.03 19.55 -19.47
N VAL A 28 14.80 20.11 -20.65
CA VAL A 28 15.17 19.50 -21.92
C VAL A 28 16.25 20.37 -22.54
N ILE A 29 17.40 19.76 -22.80
CA ILE A 29 18.52 20.43 -23.47
C ILE A 29 18.86 19.73 -24.78
N GLU A 30 19.15 20.52 -25.80
CA GLU A 30 19.69 20.04 -27.06
C GLU A 30 21.21 20.23 -27.07
N ARG A 31 21.96 19.17 -27.39
CA ARG A 31 23.42 19.21 -27.58
C ARG A 31 23.74 18.82 -29.01
N LYS A 32 24.38 19.71 -29.75
CA LYS A 32 24.89 19.44 -31.10
C LYS A 32 26.41 19.51 -31.07
N GLY A 33 27.07 18.35 -31.06
CA GLY A 33 28.53 18.26 -31.05
C GLY A 33 29.17 18.97 -29.84
N ARG A 34 30.09 19.92 -30.10
CA ARG A 34 30.83 20.68 -29.09
C ARG A 34 30.22 22.06 -28.78
N GLU A 35 29.06 22.38 -29.35
CA GLU A 35 28.39 23.65 -29.11
C GLU A 35 27.86 23.75 -27.68
N THR A 36 27.65 24.98 -27.20
CA THR A 36 26.98 25.23 -25.93
C THR A 36 25.57 24.63 -25.97
N PRO A 37 25.18 23.79 -24.99
CA PRO A 37 23.85 23.20 -24.95
C PRO A 37 22.76 24.26 -24.93
N LYS A 38 21.70 24.06 -25.72
CA LYS A 38 20.52 24.94 -25.74
C LYS A 38 19.43 24.39 -24.84
N ILE A 39 18.86 25.22 -23.98
CA ILE A 39 17.67 24.85 -23.20
C ILE A 39 16.45 24.99 -24.12
N LEU A 40 15.80 23.87 -24.40
CA LEU A 40 14.55 23.84 -25.18
C LEU A 40 13.33 24.11 -24.31
N GLY A 41 13.43 23.76 -23.03
CA GLY A 41 12.38 23.99 -22.05
C GLY A 41 12.84 23.56 -20.67
N SER A 42 12.27 24.18 -19.65
CA SER A 42 12.44 23.78 -18.27
C SER A 42 11.23 24.18 -17.46
N GLY A 43 11.09 23.54 -16.30
CA GLY A 43 10.03 23.86 -15.37
C GLY A 43 10.17 23.10 -14.08
N SER A 44 9.21 23.33 -13.19
CA SER A 44 9.05 22.57 -11.95
C SER A 44 7.58 22.24 -11.79
N TRP A 45 7.30 20.98 -11.48
CA TRP A 45 5.98 20.55 -11.09
C TRP A 45 5.97 20.27 -9.59
N CYS A 46 5.20 21.06 -8.84
CA CYS A 46 4.99 20.86 -7.42
C CYS A 46 3.67 20.12 -7.17
N PHE A 47 3.68 19.19 -6.22
CA PHE A 47 2.54 18.41 -5.80
C PHE A 47 2.53 18.24 -4.28
N ASN A 48 1.39 17.82 -3.73
CA ASN A 48 1.26 17.64 -2.29
C ASN A 48 2.12 16.46 -1.82
N THR A 49 2.90 16.67 -0.77
CA THR A 49 3.66 15.60 -0.10
C THR A 49 2.69 14.49 0.34
N PRO A 50 3.04 13.20 0.17
CA PRO A 50 2.20 12.08 0.60
C PRO A 50 2.25 11.85 2.13
N GLU A 51 2.43 12.92 2.90
CA GLU A 51 2.56 12.91 4.36
C GLU A 51 1.61 13.93 4.97
N GLU A 52 1.19 13.71 6.22
CA GLU A 52 0.39 14.67 6.97
C GLU A 52 1.27 15.79 7.54
N ASP A 53 0.91 17.05 7.28
CA ASP A 53 1.73 18.24 7.57
C ASP A 53 2.26 18.34 9.01
N LYS A 54 1.50 17.85 9.99
CA LYS A 54 1.85 17.95 11.41
C LYS A 54 2.61 16.75 11.95
N THR A 55 2.27 15.54 11.49
CA THR A 55 2.81 14.29 12.05
C THR A 55 3.90 13.68 11.18
N ARG A 56 4.06 14.17 9.93
CA ARG A 56 4.91 13.59 8.88
C ARG A 56 4.69 12.08 8.69
N THR A 57 3.48 11.62 8.99
CA THR A 57 3.11 10.22 8.79
C THR A 57 2.60 10.03 7.37
N PRO A 58 2.87 8.88 6.73
CA PRO A 58 2.34 8.60 5.41
C PRO A 58 0.80 8.61 5.42
N LEU A 59 0.18 9.28 4.45
CA LEU A 59 -1.29 9.36 4.35
C LEU A 59 -1.96 7.97 4.26
N ASN A 60 -1.23 6.96 3.80
CA ASN A 60 -1.73 5.60 3.65
C ASN A 60 -1.66 4.76 4.95
N GLN A 61 -1.05 5.28 6.02
CA GLN A 61 -0.79 4.56 7.26
C GLN A 61 -2.09 4.11 7.95
N ASN A 62 -3.03 5.04 8.14
CA ASN A 62 -4.32 4.73 8.76
C ASN A 62 -5.10 3.65 7.98
N ARG A 63 -5.08 3.74 6.64
CA ARG A 63 -5.69 2.73 5.75
C ARG A 63 -5.03 1.36 5.94
N ARG A 64 -3.70 1.32 6.04
CA ARG A 64 -2.91 0.09 6.26
C ARG A 64 -3.26 -0.53 7.62
N GLU A 65 -3.25 0.26 8.69
CA GLU A 65 -3.55 -0.19 10.06
C GLU A 65 -4.97 -0.77 10.16
N LYS A 66 -5.98 -0.04 9.66
CA LYS A 66 -7.37 -0.53 9.62
C LYS A 66 -7.51 -1.84 8.83
N ARG A 67 -6.79 -1.98 7.71
CA ARG A 67 -6.77 -3.22 6.92
C ARG A 67 -6.15 -4.38 7.70
N LEU A 68 -5.07 -4.13 8.43
CA LEU A 68 -4.40 -5.14 9.26
C LEU A 68 -5.29 -5.59 10.41
N LEU A 69 -5.93 -4.65 11.12
CA LEU A 69 -6.88 -4.96 12.20
C LEU A 69 -8.02 -5.88 11.71
N ARG A 70 -8.65 -5.55 10.58
CA ARG A 70 -9.69 -6.40 9.98
C ARG A 70 -9.19 -7.82 9.67
N ARG A 71 -7.95 -7.95 9.18
CA ARG A 71 -7.34 -9.26 8.91
C ARG A 71 -7.10 -10.05 10.20
N VAL A 72 -6.61 -9.41 11.26
CA VAL A 72 -6.38 -10.04 12.56
C VAL A 72 -7.70 -10.53 13.15
N ILE A 73 -8.73 -9.69 13.19
CA ILE A 73 -10.06 -10.04 13.70
C ILE A 73 -10.63 -11.23 12.92
N ARG A 74 -10.60 -11.17 11.58
CA ARG A 74 -11.10 -12.27 10.74
C ARG A 74 -10.36 -13.59 10.99
N ARG A 75 -9.03 -13.56 11.08
CA ARG A 75 -8.22 -14.75 11.35
C ARG A 75 -8.50 -15.31 12.75
N ARG A 76 -8.66 -14.45 13.76
CA ARG A 76 -9.03 -14.87 15.12
C ARG A 76 -10.40 -15.54 15.11
N ARG A 77 -11.40 -14.95 14.46
CA ARG A 77 -12.75 -15.54 14.32
C ARG A 77 -12.66 -16.93 13.69
N GLN A 78 -11.97 -17.05 12.55
CA GLN A 78 -11.81 -18.33 11.84
C GLN A 78 -11.12 -19.38 12.70
N ARG A 79 -10.06 -19.01 13.44
CA ARG A 79 -9.37 -19.93 14.35
C ARG A 79 -10.28 -20.40 15.49
N MET A 80 -11.01 -19.48 16.12
CA MET A 80 -11.94 -19.82 17.20
C MET A 80 -13.10 -20.69 16.73
N GLN A 81 -13.61 -20.45 15.51
CA GLN A 81 -14.61 -21.32 14.90
C GLN A 81 -14.08 -22.73 14.70
N LYS A 82 -12.88 -22.88 14.13
CA LYS A 82 -12.24 -24.19 13.95
C LYS A 82 -12.01 -24.93 15.27
N ILE A 83 -11.53 -24.24 16.30
CA ILE A 83 -11.33 -24.85 17.63
C ILE A 83 -12.67 -25.29 18.23
N ARG A 84 -13.72 -24.48 18.11
CA ARG A 84 -15.06 -24.85 18.60
C ARG A 84 -15.60 -26.09 17.89
N SER A 85 -15.49 -26.15 16.57
CA SER A 85 -15.88 -27.34 15.79
C SER A 85 -15.08 -28.58 16.23
N LEU A 86 -13.76 -28.47 16.41
CA LEU A 86 -12.93 -29.57 16.88
C LEU A 86 -13.35 -30.09 18.27
N PHE A 87 -13.71 -29.19 19.20
CA PHE A 87 -14.17 -29.58 20.53
C PHE A 87 -15.57 -30.21 20.52
N ASP A 88 -16.42 -29.80 19.59
CA ASP A 88 -17.74 -30.41 19.39
C ASP A 88 -17.61 -31.82 18.81
N GLU A 89 -16.84 -31.97 17.73
CA GLU A 89 -16.57 -33.24 17.05
C GLU A 89 -15.90 -34.29 17.96
N SER A 90 -15.06 -33.84 18.89
CA SER A 90 -14.42 -34.71 19.89
C SER A 90 -15.27 -34.98 21.13
N GLY A 91 -16.50 -34.44 21.20
CA GLY A 91 -17.41 -34.61 22.35
C GLY A 91 -17.00 -33.83 23.61
N LEU A 92 -15.94 -33.01 23.55
CA LEU A 92 -15.42 -32.26 24.68
C LEU A 92 -16.35 -31.12 25.12
N LEU A 93 -17.16 -30.55 24.22
CA LEU A 93 -18.15 -29.53 24.60
C LEU A 93 -19.33 -30.13 25.39
N GLN A 94 -19.75 -31.35 25.07
CA GLN A 94 -20.82 -32.05 25.80
C GLN A 94 -20.37 -32.43 27.21
N PHE A 95 -19.11 -32.85 27.39
CA PHE A 95 -18.51 -33.10 28.70
C PHE A 95 -18.56 -31.87 29.63
N LEU A 96 -18.32 -30.67 29.09
CA LEU A 96 -18.37 -29.42 29.87
C LEU A 96 -19.81 -28.98 30.20
N ASN A 97 -20.76 -29.18 29.27
CA ASN A 97 -22.18 -28.92 29.56
C ASN A 97 -22.77 -29.92 30.57
N GLY A 98 -22.33 -31.18 30.54
CA GLY A 98 -22.70 -32.19 31.53
C GLY A 98 -22.21 -31.85 32.95
N LYS A 99 -21.03 -31.23 33.10
CA LYS A 99 -20.52 -30.77 34.40
C LYS A 99 -21.27 -29.57 34.99
N LYS A 100 -21.86 -28.69 34.17
CA LYS A 100 -22.70 -27.58 34.66
C LYS A 100 -23.98 -28.07 35.32
N ASN A 101 -24.55 -29.18 34.83
CA ASN A 101 -25.74 -29.78 35.45
C ASN A 101 -25.38 -30.55 36.74
N LEU A 102 -24.19 -31.16 36.83
CA LEU A 102 -23.74 -31.86 38.03
C LEU A 102 -23.32 -30.93 39.19
N SER A 103 -23.07 -29.66 38.93
CA SER A 103 -22.67 -28.68 39.95
C SER A 103 -23.84 -27.88 40.55
N ILE A 104 -25.07 -28.13 40.08
CA ILE A 104 -26.31 -27.51 40.62
C ILE A 104 -27.00 -28.43 41.65
N GLU A 105 -26.61 -29.70 41.76
CA GLU A 105 -27.18 -30.66 42.74
C GLU A 105 -26.31 -30.88 43.99
N ILE A 106 -25.25 -30.09 44.18
CA ILE A 106 -24.45 -30.11 45.41
C ILE A 106 -24.34 -28.69 45.96
N PHE A 107 -25.46 -28.19 46.48
CA PHE A 107 -25.61 -27.29 47.64
C PHE A 107 -27.11 -27.14 47.94
#